data_AF-M5RQK2-F1
#
_entry.id   AF-M5RQK2-F1
#
_cell.length_a   1.000
_cell.length_b   1.000
_cell.length_c   1.000
_cell.angle_alpha   90.00
_cell.angle_beta   90.00
_cell.angle_gamma   90.00
#
_symmetry.space_group_name_H-M   'P 1'
#
loop_
_entity.id
_entity.type
_entity.pdbx_description
1 polymer ?
#
loop_
_entity_poly.entity_id
_entity_poly.type
_entity_poly.pdbx_seq_one_letter_code
_entity_poly.pdbx_strand_id
1 'polypeptide(L)'
;MTLIETTVVPDTWESLGGPSTMAPYPQGVFVDPEGTLRECETTTRANVMDDLVAQLSDAAATSDRAALFSPLAWRSPSPLRSISLRRLRDALAHYQISGHKVPDSIQYLAGLSEVRFVQFTDDDIILSGEVGGIETYQGWYRDRVTARNTLRLDFLLTCLAAAKNRQSFGCTIDPTREGLQNAAQAAVGIQNKSIPIGTAASAVRVALGMQRVEVFGTAPDTVIGYVMVEADRHMKRLALGKQPLPEGTENYLDAVDALIARGPPQDLLLRLWFTAVPRSVRSDNDRRVFELAGTPIRLSGQNERAIAGGQRGHLTNDPRTEMFVAGFNQDWSRIRQQYPIYGALESIYQAASIAELAERYSESSTHDALIESLVQYDSDRPWMLTAPRQVESIATMHTVRHGKQKHHIVIASGGVSVDAKQTLPTQVERYATLDSLASAEVQRPNLVQRWWWDR
;
A
#
# COMPACT_ATOMS: atom_id res chain seq x y z
N MET A 1 37.50 -82.48 10.12
CA MET A 1 38.79 -82.43 10.83
C MET A 1 39.58 -81.23 10.29
N THR A 2 40.01 -80.34 11.20
CA THR A 2 41.18 -79.41 11.15
C THR A 2 41.31 -78.40 10.01
N LEU A 3 41.13 -77.10 10.31
CA LEU A 3 42.16 -76.02 10.49
C LEU A 3 42.88 -75.63 9.17
N ILE A 4 42.95 -74.35 8.78
CA ILE A 4 43.88 -73.33 9.30
C ILE A 4 43.35 -71.91 9.03
N GLU A 5 43.51 -71.02 10.02
CA GLU A 5 43.46 -69.55 9.91
C GLU A 5 44.71 -69.00 9.21
N THR A 6 44.60 -67.96 8.39
CA THR A 6 45.55 -66.82 8.47
C THR A 6 45.05 -65.60 7.72
N THR A 7 45.13 -64.49 8.45
CA THR A 7 44.78 -63.10 8.14
C THR A 7 45.76 -62.47 7.16
N VAL A 8 45.26 -61.71 6.18
CA VAL A 8 45.93 -60.53 5.60
C VAL A 8 44.87 -59.47 5.34
N VAL A 9 45.03 -58.27 5.91
CA VAL A 9 44.14 -57.10 5.77
C VAL A 9 44.66 -56.19 4.62
N PRO A 10 43.95 -55.12 4.21
CA PRO A 10 43.25 -54.97 2.93
C PRO A 10 43.94 -53.98 1.97
N ASP A 11 43.48 -53.86 0.72
CA ASP A 11 43.62 -52.60 -0.03
C ASP A 11 42.38 -52.30 -0.88
N THR A 12 41.69 -51.27 -0.41
CA THR A 12 40.75 -50.30 -0.99
C THR A 12 40.06 -50.54 -2.36
N TRP A 13 38.75 -50.31 -2.29
CA TRP A 13 37.68 -50.32 -3.30
C TRP A 13 37.71 -49.18 -4.33
N GLU A 14 38.85 -48.50 -4.55
CA GLU A 14 38.91 -47.32 -5.44
C GLU A 14 39.01 -47.62 -6.94
N SER A 15 39.15 -48.89 -7.36
CA SER A 15 39.22 -49.23 -8.78
C SER A 15 37.95 -49.93 -9.27
N LEU A 16 37.20 -49.21 -10.12
CA LEU A 16 36.28 -49.71 -11.15
C LEU A 16 34.77 -49.75 -10.83
N GLY A 17 34.14 -48.57 -10.94
CA GLY A 17 32.90 -48.43 -11.71
C GLY A 17 31.58 -48.43 -10.94
N GLY A 18 31.16 -47.24 -10.50
CA GLY A 18 29.78 -46.98 -10.05
C GLY A 18 28.85 -46.54 -11.20
N PRO A 19 27.55 -46.84 -11.13
CA PRO A 19 26.56 -46.64 -12.19
C PRO A 19 26.08 -45.18 -12.31
N SER A 20 25.81 -44.77 -13.55
CA SER A 20 25.37 -43.43 -13.96
C SER A 20 24.06 -42.94 -13.32
N THR A 21 23.98 -41.63 -13.09
CA THR A 21 22.77 -40.81 -13.31
C THR A 21 23.17 -39.51 -13.99
N MET A 22 22.45 -39.14 -15.07
CA MET A 22 22.65 -37.89 -15.82
C MET A 22 21.65 -36.81 -15.42
N ALA A 23 22.16 -35.57 -15.41
CA ALA A 23 21.53 -34.25 -15.56
C ALA A 23 20.99 -33.51 -14.31
N PRO A 24 20.98 -32.15 -14.29
CA PRO A 24 21.67 -31.16 -15.13
C PRO A 24 22.63 -30.25 -14.33
N TYR A 25 23.68 -29.76 -15.00
CA TYR A 25 24.46 -28.59 -14.55
C TYR A 25 23.65 -27.30 -14.82
N PRO A 26 23.56 -26.40 -13.84
CA PRO A 26 23.85 -25.00 -14.12
C PRO A 26 24.67 -24.35 -13.00
N GLN A 27 25.95 -24.09 -13.28
CA GLN A 27 26.81 -23.17 -12.53
C GLN A 27 26.79 -21.84 -13.28
N GLY A 28 26.48 -20.74 -12.60
CA GLY A 28 26.46 -19.40 -13.18
C GLY A 28 27.72 -18.61 -12.81
N VAL A 29 28.36 -18.00 -13.79
CA VAL A 29 29.39 -16.96 -13.62
C VAL A 29 28.75 -15.64 -13.99
N PHE A 30 28.89 -14.62 -13.15
CA PHE A 30 28.51 -13.25 -13.49
C PHE A 30 29.74 -12.53 -14.06
N VAL A 31 29.58 -11.93 -15.24
CA VAL A 31 30.59 -11.09 -15.88
C VAL A 31 29.96 -9.71 -16.03
N ASP A 32 30.60 -8.68 -15.46
CA ASP A 32 30.18 -7.31 -15.68
C ASP A 32 30.44 -6.87 -17.14
N PRO A 33 29.87 -5.75 -17.63
CA PRO A 33 30.10 -5.26 -19.00
C PRO A 33 31.57 -4.95 -19.34
N GLU A 34 32.47 -4.96 -18.34
CA GLU A 34 33.89 -4.61 -18.44
C GLU A 34 34.80 -5.85 -18.33
N GLY A 35 34.24 -7.04 -18.16
CA GLY A 35 34.97 -8.31 -18.12
C GLY A 35 35.63 -8.64 -16.79
N THR A 36 35.24 -8.02 -15.68
CA THR A 36 35.86 -8.25 -14.37
C THR A 36 35.15 -9.36 -13.59
N LEU A 37 35.90 -10.39 -13.20
CA LEU A 37 35.44 -11.44 -12.28
C LEU A 37 35.48 -10.92 -10.83
N ARG A 38 34.35 -10.98 -10.12
CA ARG A 38 34.29 -10.79 -8.67
C ARG A 38 33.75 -12.03 -7.98
N GLU A 39 34.39 -12.40 -6.88
CA GLU A 39 33.98 -13.52 -6.03
C GLU A 39 32.74 -13.10 -5.22
N CYS A 40 31.60 -13.75 -5.49
CA CYS A 40 30.36 -13.57 -4.75
C CYS A 40 30.16 -14.76 -3.81
N GLU A 41 30.08 -14.50 -2.51
CA GLU A 41 29.69 -15.51 -1.53
C GLU A 41 28.22 -15.87 -1.71
N THR A 42 27.97 -17.01 -2.36
CA THR A 42 26.66 -17.67 -2.38
C THR A 42 26.75 -18.80 -1.37
N THR A 43 26.04 -18.70 -0.23
CA THR A 43 26.02 -19.80 0.75
C THR A 43 25.37 -21.04 0.14
N THR A 44 26.17 -22.10 0.03
CA THR A 44 25.83 -23.43 -0.46
C THR A 44 24.67 -24.05 0.32
N ARG A 45 23.75 -24.75 -0.37
CA ARG A 45 22.74 -25.61 0.27
C ARG A 45 23.43 -26.85 0.85
N ALA A 46 23.49 -26.97 2.18
CA ALA A 46 23.79 -28.23 2.86
C ALA A 46 22.84 -28.44 4.05
N ASN A 47 22.68 -29.70 4.44
CA ASN A 47 21.60 -30.22 5.27
C ASN A 47 21.43 -29.49 6.62
N VAL A 48 20.18 -29.16 6.90
CA VAL A 48 19.70 -28.16 7.89
C VAL A 48 19.98 -28.52 9.36
N MET A 49 20.57 -29.68 9.67
CA MET A 49 20.63 -30.19 11.04
C MET A 49 22.04 -30.38 11.62
N ASP A 50 23.05 -30.70 10.80
CA ASP A 50 24.43 -30.84 11.28
C ASP A 50 25.10 -29.47 11.49
N ASP A 51 24.68 -28.46 10.74
CA ASP A 51 25.14 -27.06 10.87
C ASP A 51 24.54 -26.38 12.12
N LEU A 52 23.39 -26.87 12.60
CA LEU A 52 22.71 -26.31 13.77
C LEU A 52 23.49 -26.58 15.07
N VAL A 53 24.16 -27.73 15.19
CA VAL A 53 24.90 -28.11 16.40
C VAL A 53 26.29 -27.49 16.43
N ALA A 54 26.96 -27.33 15.27
CA ALA A 54 28.25 -26.68 15.20
C ALA A 54 28.14 -25.15 15.39
N GLN A 55 27.11 -24.50 14.81
CA GLN A 55 26.90 -23.05 14.92
C GLN A 55 26.39 -22.59 16.29
N LEU A 56 25.79 -23.47 17.10
CA LEU A 56 25.39 -23.13 18.48
C LEU A 56 26.58 -23.01 19.46
N SER A 57 27.75 -23.55 19.11
CA SER A 57 28.97 -23.52 19.94
C SER A 57 29.84 -22.28 19.75
N ASP A 58 29.69 -21.55 18.64
CA ASP A 58 30.40 -20.30 18.36
C ASP A 58 29.52 -19.05 18.64
N ALA A 59 28.27 -19.28 19.07
CA ALA A 59 27.20 -18.31 19.29
C ALA A 59 27.33 -17.44 20.57
N ALA A 60 28.53 -17.29 21.14
CA ALA A 60 28.74 -16.47 22.35
C ALA A 60 29.36 -15.08 22.10
N ALA A 61 29.75 -14.74 20.85
CA ALA A 61 30.43 -13.47 20.56
C ALA A 61 29.75 -12.52 19.55
N THR A 62 28.60 -12.88 18.95
CA THR A 62 27.92 -12.06 17.91
C THR A 62 26.40 -12.06 18.06
N SER A 63 25.88 -11.34 19.05
CA SER A 63 24.45 -11.31 19.39
C SER A 63 23.54 -10.61 18.36
N ASP A 64 24.05 -9.69 17.53
CA ASP A 64 23.22 -8.91 16.60
C ASP A 64 22.97 -9.57 15.23
N ARG A 65 23.87 -10.45 14.76
CA ARG A 65 23.74 -11.05 13.41
C ARG A 65 22.75 -12.22 13.39
N ALA A 66 22.66 -13.00 14.46
CA ALA A 66 21.73 -14.14 14.58
C ALA A 66 20.26 -13.69 14.63
N ALA A 67 19.97 -12.51 15.18
CA ALA A 67 18.62 -11.97 15.28
C ALA A 67 17.95 -11.70 13.92
N LEU A 68 18.75 -11.36 12.89
CA LEU A 68 18.27 -11.04 11.54
C LEU A 68 17.89 -12.27 10.70
N PHE A 69 18.30 -13.48 11.13
CA PHE A 69 17.92 -14.75 10.50
C PHE A 69 16.67 -15.38 11.11
N SER A 70 16.11 -14.76 12.17
CA SER A 70 14.81 -15.17 12.70
C SER A 70 13.71 -14.95 11.65
N PRO A 71 12.76 -15.88 11.46
CA PRO A 71 11.61 -15.69 10.57
C PRO A 71 10.77 -14.44 10.89
N LEU A 72 10.93 -13.89 12.09
CA LEU A 72 10.25 -12.67 12.57
C LEU A 72 11.17 -11.44 12.62
N ALA A 73 12.42 -11.53 12.15
CA ALA A 73 13.38 -10.44 12.16
C ALA A 73 12.85 -9.15 11.52
N TRP A 74 12.09 -9.29 10.42
CA TRP A 74 11.46 -8.19 9.70
C TRP A 74 10.41 -7.42 10.53
N ARG A 75 10.00 -7.94 11.69
CA ARG A 75 9.11 -7.24 12.62
C ARG A 75 9.86 -6.43 13.67
N SER A 76 11.17 -6.57 13.77
CA SER A 76 11.97 -5.83 14.74
C SER A 76 12.08 -4.36 14.34
N PRO A 77 12.19 -3.43 15.32
CA PRO A 77 12.45 -2.04 15.02
C PRO A 77 13.82 -1.84 14.35
N SER A 78 13.93 -0.80 13.54
CA SER A 78 15.12 -0.42 12.79
C SER A 78 15.10 1.09 12.55
N PRO A 79 16.17 1.84 12.87
CA PRO A 79 16.22 3.26 12.59
C PRO A 79 16.32 3.53 11.08
N LEU A 80 16.82 2.57 10.29
CA LEU A 80 16.74 2.64 8.84
C LEU A 80 16.72 1.23 8.24
N ARG A 81 15.54 0.80 7.78
CA ARG A 81 15.39 -0.42 7.00
C ARG A 81 15.48 -0.10 5.51
N SER A 82 16.30 -0.87 4.79
CA SER A 82 16.49 -0.73 3.34
C SER A 82 16.08 -1.99 2.60
N ILE A 83 15.48 -1.82 1.42
CA ILE A 83 14.97 -2.87 0.54
C ILE A 83 15.51 -2.63 -0.86
N SER A 84 16.18 -3.64 -1.41
CA SER A 84 16.63 -3.68 -2.80
C SER A 84 15.52 -4.26 -3.69
N LEU A 85 14.98 -3.48 -4.62
CA LEU A 85 13.95 -3.96 -5.54
C LEU A 85 14.48 -5.04 -6.49
N ARG A 86 15.76 -4.94 -6.90
CA ARG A 86 16.43 -5.96 -7.70
C ARG A 86 16.51 -7.30 -6.99
N ARG A 87 17.02 -7.30 -5.75
CA ARG A 87 17.15 -8.54 -4.96
C ARG A 87 15.78 -9.07 -4.52
N LEU A 88 14.81 -8.19 -4.30
CA LEU A 88 13.42 -8.58 -4.02
C LEU A 88 12.83 -9.35 -5.22
N ARG A 89 13.00 -8.84 -6.44
CA ARG A 89 12.63 -9.56 -7.67
C ARG A 89 13.31 -10.93 -7.74
N ASP A 90 14.61 -11.01 -7.46
CA ASP A 90 15.33 -12.30 -7.49
C ASP A 90 14.78 -13.30 -6.47
N ALA A 91 14.46 -12.83 -5.27
CA ALA A 91 13.79 -13.63 -4.25
C ALA A 91 12.40 -14.10 -4.72
N LEU A 92 11.61 -13.22 -5.34
CA LEU A 92 10.28 -13.56 -5.87
C LEU A 92 10.34 -14.63 -6.96
N ALA A 93 11.30 -14.53 -7.88
CA ALA A 93 11.52 -15.53 -8.92
C ALA A 93 11.82 -16.91 -8.32
N HIS A 94 12.59 -16.99 -7.23
CA HIS A 94 12.85 -18.26 -6.53
C HIS A 94 11.56 -18.87 -5.93
N TYR A 95 10.65 -18.05 -5.37
CA TYR A 95 9.36 -18.55 -4.88
C TYR A 95 8.44 -18.99 -6.02
N GLN A 96 8.44 -18.27 -7.14
CA GLN A 96 7.65 -18.64 -8.32
C GLN A 96 8.10 -19.98 -8.92
N ILE A 97 9.42 -20.17 -9.10
CA ILE A 97 9.98 -21.42 -9.65
C ILE A 97 9.75 -22.60 -8.71
N SER A 98 9.89 -22.38 -7.39
CA SER A 98 9.74 -23.46 -6.41
C SER A 98 8.28 -23.78 -6.04
N GLY A 99 7.31 -22.97 -6.49
CA GLY A 99 5.89 -23.14 -6.18
C GLY A 99 5.52 -22.91 -4.71
N HIS A 100 6.46 -22.42 -3.89
CA HIS A 100 6.21 -22.14 -2.48
C HIS A 100 5.46 -20.82 -2.31
N LYS A 101 4.61 -20.76 -1.28
CA LYS A 101 3.94 -19.52 -0.88
C LYS A 101 4.98 -18.45 -0.52
N VAL A 102 4.82 -17.26 -1.08
CA VAL A 102 5.60 -16.07 -0.71
C VAL A 102 5.41 -15.78 0.79
N PRO A 103 6.49 -15.65 1.58
CA PRO A 103 6.40 -15.38 3.01
C PRO A 103 5.93 -13.96 3.30
N ASP A 104 5.36 -13.76 4.49
CA ASP A 104 4.89 -12.44 4.96
C ASP A 104 5.99 -11.38 4.95
N SER A 105 7.25 -11.75 5.20
CA SER A 105 8.37 -10.81 5.14
C SER A 105 8.47 -10.15 3.76
N ILE A 106 8.27 -10.90 2.67
CA ILE A 106 8.25 -10.38 1.30
C ILE A 106 6.93 -9.67 1.01
N GLN A 107 5.79 -10.28 1.37
CA GLN A 107 4.46 -9.72 1.09
C GLN A 107 4.29 -8.31 1.70
N TYR A 108 4.89 -8.07 2.87
CA TYR A 108 4.80 -6.82 3.63
C TYR A 108 6.10 -6.03 3.62
N LEU A 109 6.92 -6.20 2.57
CA LEU A 109 8.14 -5.43 2.29
C LEU A 109 8.99 -5.21 3.55
N ALA A 110 9.33 -6.31 4.21
CA ALA A 110 10.13 -6.36 5.43
C ALA A 110 9.64 -5.42 6.54
N GLY A 111 8.33 -5.17 6.62
CA GLY A 111 7.76 -4.29 7.63
C GLY A 111 7.88 -2.80 7.33
N LEU A 112 8.39 -2.40 6.18
CA LEU A 112 8.56 -0.99 5.85
C LEU A 112 7.19 -0.30 5.75
N SER A 113 6.88 0.59 6.69
CA SER A 113 5.60 1.33 6.77
C SER A 113 5.68 2.75 6.23
N GLU A 114 6.89 3.32 6.16
CA GLU A 114 7.17 4.62 5.56
C GLU A 114 8.46 4.54 4.73
N VAL A 115 8.41 5.01 3.49
CA VAL A 115 9.58 5.18 2.63
C VAL A 115 9.93 6.65 2.67
N ARG A 116 11.04 6.91 3.35
CA ARG A 116 11.64 8.24 3.47
C ARG A 116 12.63 8.49 2.36
N PHE A 117 13.38 7.47 1.95
CA PHE A 117 14.39 7.59 0.91
C PHE A 117 14.14 6.60 -0.23
N VAL A 118 14.28 7.07 -1.47
CA VAL A 118 14.40 6.24 -2.66
C VAL A 118 15.73 6.54 -3.32
N GLN A 119 16.57 5.52 -3.47
CA GLN A 119 17.89 5.64 -4.08
C GLN A 119 17.95 4.83 -5.38
N PHE A 120 18.44 5.45 -6.44
CA PHE A 120 18.81 4.81 -7.70
C PHE A 120 20.31 4.59 -7.69
N THR A 121 20.69 3.33 -7.81
CA THR A 121 22.07 2.89 -8.06
C THR A 121 22.19 2.59 -9.56
N ASP A 122 23.32 2.09 -10.06
CA ASP A 122 23.42 1.79 -11.49
C ASP A 122 22.51 0.63 -11.93
N ASP A 123 22.18 -0.29 -11.01
CA ASP A 123 21.46 -1.54 -11.30
C ASP A 123 20.21 -1.80 -10.45
N ASP A 124 19.84 -0.89 -9.55
CA ASP A 124 18.87 -1.16 -8.49
C ASP A 124 18.18 0.10 -7.98
N ILE A 125 16.95 -0.08 -7.47
CA ILE A 125 16.17 0.92 -6.78
C ILE A 125 16.05 0.46 -5.31
N ILE A 126 16.58 1.27 -4.39
CA ILE A 126 16.59 0.97 -2.97
C ILE A 126 15.56 1.84 -2.25
N LEU A 127 14.62 1.21 -1.56
CA LEU A 127 13.63 1.87 -0.71
C LEU A 127 14.09 1.83 0.73
N SER A 128 14.11 2.97 1.43
CA SER A 128 14.51 3.00 2.84
C SER A 128 13.63 3.87 3.72
N GLY A 129 13.50 3.49 4.99
CA GLY A 129 12.79 4.26 6.00
C GLY A 129 12.83 3.63 7.39
N GLU A 130 12.32 4.37 8.36
CA GLU A 130 12.26 3.95 9.76
C GLU A 130 11.20 2.85 9.96
N VAL A 131 11.50 1.92 10.87
CA VAL A 131 10.55 0.90 11.34
C VAL A 131 10.54 0.90 12.86
N GLY A 132 9.43 1.28 13.48
CA GLY A 132 9.19 1.26 14.93
C GLY A 132 8.89 -0.12 15.51
N GLY A 133 9.01 -1.17 14.69
CA GLY A 133 8.64 -2.54 15.01
C GLY A 133 7.20 -2.83 14.64
N ILE A 134 6.94 -4.07 14.20
CA ILE A 134 5.68 -4.45 13.58
C ILE A 134 4.82 -5.27 14.53
N GLU A 135 3.56 -4.90 14.61
CA GLU A 135 2.51 -5.64 15.30
C GLU A 135 1.40 -6.07 14.34
N THR A 136 0.61 -7.04 14.78
CA THR A 136 -0.65 -7.39 14.13
C THR A 136 -1.79 -6.74 14.91
N TYR A 137 -2.53 -5.85 14.26
CA TYR A 137 -3.66 -5.16 14.88
C TYR A 137 -4.88 -5.23 13.95
N GLN A 138 -5.97 -5.84 14.44
CA GLN A 138 -7.20 -6.06 13.67
C GLN A 138 -6.96 -6.72 12.29
N GLY A 139 -6.03 -7.68 12.23
CA GLY A 139 -5.68 -8.39 10.99
C GLY A 139 -4.72 -7.64 10.06
N TRP A 140 -4.25 -6.45 10.44
CA TRP A 140 -3.28 -5.68 9.67
C TRP A 140 -1.89 -5.72 10.31
N TYR A 141 -0.86 -5.77 9.48
CA TYR A 141 0.50 -5.46 9.91
C TYR A 141 0.70 -3.95 9.89
N ARG A 142 1.06 -3.40 11.05
CA ARG A 142 1.33 -1.98 11.20
C ARG A 142 2.52 -1.73 12.10
N ASP A 143 3.09 -0.56 11.90
CA ASP A 143 4.15 -0.01 12.72
C ASP A 143 3.62 0.42 14.09
N ARG A 144 4.30 -0.01 15.16
CA ARG A 144 3.88 0.24 16.55
C ARG A 144 3.97 1.71 16.96
N VAL A 145 4.87 2.47 16.34
CA VAL A 145 5.12 3.88 16.70
C VAL A 145 4.19 4.79 15.93
N THR A 146 4.09 4.60 14.61
CA THR A 146 3.34 5.50 13.72
C THR A 146 1.91 5.04 13.45
N ALA A 147 1.56 3.79 13.78
CA ALA A 147 0.32 3.14 13.38
C ALA A 147 0.07 3.10 11.86
N ARG A 148 1.12 3.32 11.04
CA ARG A 148 1.05 3.13 9.58
C ARG A 148 1.05 1.65 9.25
N ASN A 149 0.23 1.25 8.29
CA ASN A 149 0.30 -0.11 7.78
C ASN A 149 1.60 -0.31 7.01
N THR A 150 2.15 -1.52 7.08
CA THR A 150 3.29 -1.90 6.26
C THR A 150 2.92 -1.78 4.78
N LEU A 151 3.87 -1.33 3.94
CA LEU A 151 3.73 -1.43 2.50
C LEU A 151 3.53 -2.89 2.11
N ARG A 152 2.74 -3.10 1.06
CA ARG A 152 2.49 -4.43 0.52
C ARG A 152 3.05 -4.55 -0.88
N LEU A 153 3.58 -5.73 -1.19
CA LEU A 153 4.12 -6.06 -2.50
C LEU A 153 3.06 -5.89 -3.59
N ASP A 154 1.87 -6.47 -3.42
CA ASP A 154 0.78 -6.40 -4.40
C ASP A 154 0.36 -4.94 -4.70
N PHE A 155 0.41 -4.05 -3.71
CA PHE A 155 0.10 -2.63 -3.91
C PHE A 155 1.21 -1.92 -4.69
N LEU A 156 2.48 -2.20 -4.36
CA LEU A 156 3.62 -1.67 -5.09
C LEU A 156 3.60 -2.10 -6.56
N LEU A 157 3.36 -3.39 -6.82
CA LEU A 157 3.32 -3.93 -8.18
C LEU A 157 2.18 -3.32 -9.01
N THR A 158 0.97 -3.23 -8.45
CA THR A 158 -0.16 -2.56 -9.13
C THR A 158 0.15 -1.08 -9.39
N CYS A 159 0.80 -0.38 -8.45
CA CYS A 159 1.17 1.03 -8.63
C CYS A 159 2.26 1.23 -9.69
N LEU A 160 3.26 0.35 -9.75
CA LEU A 160 4.29 0.36 -10.81
C LEU A 160 3.65 0.16 -12.19
N ALA A 161 2.73 -0.80 -12.30
CA ALA A 161 1.99 -1.04 -13.54
C ALA A 161 1.15 0.19 -13.94
N ALA A 162 0.47 0.82 -12.99
CA ALA A 162 -0.35 2.00 -13.23
C ALA A 162 0.48 3.22 -13.65
N ALA A 163 1.61 3.48 -12.98
CA ALA A 163 2.52 4.59 -13.31
C ALA A 163 3.11 4.43 -14.72
N LYS A 164 3.61 3.23 -15.04
CA LYS A 164 4.15 2.90 -16.36
C LYS A 164 3.12 3.11 -17.47
N ASN A 165 1.88 2.68 -17.24
CA ASN A 165 0.78 2.85 -18.20
C ASN A 165 0.14 4.24 -18.16
N ARG A 166 0.63 5.15 -17.30
CA ARG A 166 0.08 6.51 -17.06
C ARG A 166 -1.43 6.47 -16.81
N GLN A 167 -1.86 5.47 -16.06
CA GLN A 167 -3.26 5.16 -15.83
C GLN A 167 -3.64 5.46 -14.38
N SER A 168 -4.68 6.26 -14.20
CA SER A 168 -5.32 6.39 -12.88
C SER A 168 -6.18 5.16 -12.59
N PHE A 169 -6.25 4.78 -11.33
CA PHE A 169 -7.09 3.68 -10.86
C PHE A 169 -7.85 4.09 -9.59
N GLY A 170 -8.87 3.33 -9.23
CA GLY A 170 -9.74 3.72 -8.14
C GLY A 170 -11.01 2.92 -8.04
N CYS A 171 -11.95 3.45 -7.26
CA CYS A 171 -13.31 2.97 -7.22
C CYS A 171 -14.31 4.11 -7.11
N THR A 172 -15.56 3.86 -7.51
CA THR A 172 -16.70 4.71 -7.17
C THR A 172 -17.80 3.89 -6.53
N ILE A 173 -18.55 4.52 -5.63
CA ILE A 173 -19.78 4.00 -5.06
C ILE A 173 -20.83 5.09 -5.23
N ASP A 174 -21.65 4.91 -6.25
CA ASP A 174 -22.61 5.90 -6.70
C ASP A 174 -24.02 5.33 -6.82
N PRO A 175 -25.06 6.10 -6.47
CA PRO A 175 -26.43 5.71 -6.73
C PRO A 175 -26.73 5.68 -8.23
N THR A 176 -27.71 4.87 -8.63
CA THR A 176 -28.19 4.85 -10.01
C THR A 176 -28.95 6.14 -10.34
N ARG A 177 -29.04 6.49 -11.63
CA ARG A 177 -29.82 7.65 -12.08
C ARG A 177 -31.29 7.57 -11.66
N GLU A 178 -31.87 6.39 -11.80
CA GLU A 178 -33.24 6.10 -11.35
C GLU A 178 -33.37 6.23 -9.83
N GLY A 179 -32.42 5.67 -9.07
CA GLY A 179 -32.39 5.80 -7.61
C GLY A 179 -32.34 7.26 -7.16
N LEU A 180 -31.55 8.10 -7.82
CA LEU A 180 -31.49 9.54 -7.54
C LEU A 180 -32.83 10.24 -7.79
N GLN A 181 -33.51 9.92 -8.89
CA GLN A 181 -34.82 10.48 -9.21
C GLN A 181 -35.86 10.08 -8.16
N ASN A 182 -35.89 8.79 -7.79
CA ASN A 182 -36.78 8.26 -6.77
C ASN A 182 -36.51 8.88 -5.39
N ALA A 183 -35.24 9.04 -5.02
CA ALA A 183 -34.85 9.68 -3.78
C ALA A 183 -35.23 11.17 -3.74
N ALA A 184 -35.10 11.88 -4.86
CA ALA A 184 -35.55 13.28 -4.97
C ALA A 184 -37.09 13.38 -4.83
N GLN A 185 -37.85 12.48 -5.44
CA GLN A 185 -39.30 12.40 -5.26
C GLN A 185 -39.69 12.12 -3.81
N ALA A 186 -39.00 11.19 -3.14
CA ALA A 186 -39.20 10.94 -1.72
C ALA A 186 -38.89 12.18 -0.86
N ALA A 187 -37.83 12.93 -1.17
CA ALA A 187 -37.52 14.19 -0.49
C ALA A 187 -38.64 15.24 -0.63
N VAL A 188 -39.24 15.36 -1.83
CA VAL A 188 -40.41 16.23 -2.05
C VAL A 188 -41.62 15.76 -1.23
N GLY A 189 -41.85 14.45 -1.15
CA GLY A 189 -42.90 13.87 -0.29
C GLY A 189 -42.73 14.15 1.20
N ILE A 190 -41.49 14.32 1.65
CA ILE A 190 -41.19 14.68 3.05
C ILE A 190 -41.46 16.17 3.28
N GLN A 191 -41.07 17.03 2.33
CA GLN A 191 -41.33 18.46 2.39
C GLN A 191 -42.82 18.80 2.37
N ASN A 192 -43.62 18.09 1.55
CA ASN A 192 -45.06 18.29 1.47
C ASN A 192 -45.87 17.49 2.53
N LYS A 193 -45.17 16.80 3.45
CA LYS A 193 -45.73 16.00 4.55
C LYS A 193 -46.55 14.77 4.12
N SER A 194 -46.42 14.28 2.89
CA SER A 194 -46.99 12.98 2.49
C SER A 194 -46.23 11.80 3.07
N ILE A 195 -44.93 11.96 3.34
CA ILE A 195 -44.09 11.00 4.03
C ILE A 195 -43.84 11.49 5.47
N PRO A 196 -44.18 10.70 6.50
CA PRO A 196 -43.92 11.06 7.89
C PRO A 196 -42.43 11.30 8.18
N ILE A 197 -42.13 12.33 8.99
CA ILE A 197 -40.75 12.68 9.33
C ILE A 197 -39.99 11.52 9.99
N GLY A 198 -40.67 10.68 10.78
CA GLY A 198 -40.06 9.53 11.46
C GLY A 198 -39.57 8.43 10.51
N THR A 199 -40.10 8.35 9.29
CA THR A 199 -39.71 7.33 8.29
C THR A 199 -38.91 7.91 7.12
N ALA A 200 -38.70 9.23 7.10
CA ALA A 200 -38.04 9.99 6.05
C ALA A 200 -36.69 9.40 5.59
N ALA A 201 -35.76 9.13 6.50
CA ALA A 201 -34.45 8.55 6.15
C ALA A 201 -34.57 7.18 5.47
N SER A 202 -35.47 6.33 5.99
CA SER A 202 -35.71 4.99 5.42
C SER A 202 -36.38 5.09 4.06
N ALA A 203 -37.37 5.99 3.91
CA ALA A 203 -38.07 6.21 2.65
C ALA A 203 -37.10 6.65 1.54
N VAL A 204 -36.22 7.62 1.83
CA VAL A 204 -35.18 8.06 0.89
C VAL A 204 -34.19 6.94 0.58
N ARG A 205 -33.73 6.20 1.59
CA ARG A 205 -32.81 5.06 1.40
C ARG A 205 -33.41 3.97 0.52
N VAL A 206 -34.67 3.59 0.76
CA VAL A 206 -35.40 2.58 -0.03
C VAL A 206 -35.61 3.07 -1.45
N ALA A 207 -36.01 4.34 -1.62
CA ALA A 207 -36.20 4.94 -2.94
C ALA A 207 -34.89 5.01 -3.74
N LEU A 208 -33.77 5.31 -3.08
CA LEU A 208 -32.44 5.35 -3.70
C LEU A 208 -31.97 3.97 -4.18
N GLY A 209 -32.34 2.90 -3.45
CA GLY A 209 -31.95 1.53 -3.77
C GLY A 209 -30.47 1.22 -3.45
N MET A 210 -29.91 0.21 -4.10
CA MET A 210 -28.50 -0.16 -3.95
C MET A 210 -27.61 0.80 -4.75
N GLN A 211 -26.45 1.18 -4.20
CA GLN A 211 -25.44 1.92 -4.94
C GLN A 211 -24.57 0.95 -5.73
N ARG A 212 -24.18 1.36 -6.94
CA ARG A 212 -23.28 0.59 -7.80
C ARG A 212 -21.85 0.82 -7.34
N VAL A 213 -21.08 -0.27 -7.23
CA VAL A 213 -19.64 -0.24 -7.04
C VAL A 213 -18.96 -0.47 -8.38
N GLU A 214 -18.02 0.41 -8.72
CA GLU A 214 -17.20 0.29 -9.92
C GLU A 214 -15.73 0.49 -9.55
N VAL A 215 -14.90 -0.54 -9.74
CA VAL A 215 -13.44 -0.43 -9.64
C VAL A 215 -12.89 -0.26 -11.05
N PHE A 216 -11.98 0.68 -11.24
CA PHE A 216 -11.41 1.02 -12.54
C PHE A 216 -9.89 1.14 -12.45
N GLY A 217 -9.20 0.95 -13.58
CA GLY A 217 -7.74 1.04 -13.70
C GLY A 217 -6.94 -0.06 -13.00
N THR A 218 -7.61 -0.95 -12.27
CA THR A 218 -7.06 -2.17 -11.67
C THR A 218 -8.14 -3.24 -11.59
N ALA A 219 -7.74 -4.50 -11.39
CA ALA A 219 -8.69 -5.60 -11.30
C ALA A 219 -9.54 -5.51 -10.01
N PRO A 220 -10.87 -5.72 -10.09
CA PRO A 220 -11.81 -5.50 -8.98
C PRO A 220 -11.78 -6.60 -7.91
N ASP A 221 -11.23 -7.76 -8.23
CA ASP A 221 -11.13 -8.98 -7.41
C ASP A 221 -9.82 -9.05 -6.61
N THR A 222 -9.24 -7.89 -6.29
CA THR A 222 -7.92 -7.76 -5.71
C THR A 222 -8.00 -7.13 -4.33
N VAL A 223 -6.96 -7.34 -3.50
CA VAL A 223 -6.92 -6.71 -2.16
C VAL A 223 -6.92 -5.18 -2.29
N ILE A 224 -6.22 -4.62 -3.28
CA ILE A 224 -6.22 -3.17 -3.53
C ILE A 224 -7.61 -2.67 -3.91
N GLY A 225 -8.34 -3.38 -4.79
CA GLY A 225 -9.73 -3.08 -5.13
C GLY A 225 -10.65 -3.11 -3.91
N TYR A 226 -10.52 -4.14 -3.07
CA TYR A 226 -11.28 -4.25 -1.82
C TYR A 226 -10.99 -3.11 -0.84
N VAL A 227 -9.71 -2.78 -0.61
CA VAL A 227 -9.32 -1.70 0.31
C VAL A 227 -9.89 -0.36 -0.12
N MET A 228 -9.85 -0.04 -1.43
CA MET A 228 -10.41 1.21 -1.94
C MET A 228 -11.92 1.30 -1.69
N VAL A 229 -12.66 0.23 -2.01
CA VAL A 229 -14.12 0.18 -1.83
C VAL A 229 -14.50 0.26 -0.36
N GLU A 230 -13.84 -0.51 0.51
CA GLU A 230 -14.15 -0.51 1.94
C GLU A 230 -13.78 0.83 2.59
N ALA A 231 -12.65 1.44 2.23
CA ALA A 231 -12.25 2.73 2.77
C ALA A 231 -13.23 3.85 2.39
N ASP A 232 -13.69 3.90 1.14
CA ASP A 232 -14.71 4.85 0.70
C ASP A 232 -16.03 4.63 1.45
N ARG A 233 -16.52 3.39 1.52
CA ARG A 233 -17.75 3.06 2.24
C ARG A 233 -17.66 3.40 3.72
N HIS A 234 -16.54 3.08 4.37
CA HIS A 234 -16.30 3.39 5.78
C HIS A 234 -16.23 4.90 6.02
N MET A 235 -15.55 5.65 5.15
CA MET A 235 -15.48 7.12 5.25
C MET A 235 -16.88 7.75 5.18
N LYS A 236 -17.77 7.25 4.32
CA LYS A 236 -19.17 7.72 4.26
C LYS A 236 -19.95 7.44 5.54
N ARG A 237 -19.68 6.31 6.21
CA ARG A 237 -20.27 6.00 7.52
C ARG A 237 -19.76 6.94 8.61
N LEU A 238 -18.48 7.30 8.58
CA LEU A 238 -17.92 8.32 9.49
C LEU A 238 -18.57 9.69 9.24
N ALA A 239 -18.60 10.13 7.98
CA ALA A 239 -19.18 11.42 7.60
C ALA A 239 -20.64 11.56 8.06
N LEU A 240 -21.44 10.50 7.95
CA LEU A 240 -22.86 10.48 8.31
C LEU A 240 -23.16 10.03 9.75
N GLY A 241 -22.15 10.01 10.63
CA GLY A 241 -22.31 9.68 12.05
C GLY A 241 -22.76 8.23 12.34
N LYS A 242 -22.59 7.31 11.37
CA LYS A 242 -22.91 5.88 11.53
C LYS A 242 -21.76 5.09 12.16
N GLN A 243 -20.57 5.65 12.15
CA GLN A 243 -19.42 5.19 12.91
C GLN A 243 -18.78 6.40 13.58
N PRO A 244 -18.22 6.22 14.79
CA PRO A 244 -17.62 7.33 15.53
C PRO A 244 -16.30 7.74 14.87
N LEU A 245 -16.06 9.04 14.77
CA LEU A 245 -14.72 9.57 14.55
C LEU A 245 -13.93 9.56 15.89
N PRO A 246 -12.60 9.75 15.87
CA PRO A 246 -11.84 9.97 17.09
C PRO A 246 -12.45 11.09 17.95
N GLU A 247 -12.24 11.01 19.26
CA GLU A 247 -12.79 12.00 20.20
C GLU A 247 -12.36 13.44 19.82
N GLY A 248 -13.32 14.36 19.72
CA GLY A 248 -13.06 15.74 19.32
C GLY A 248 -12.93 15.98 17.81
N THR A 249 -13.04 14.93 16.98
CA THR A 249 -13.13 15.06 15.52
C THR A 249 -14.60 15.12 15.10
N GLU A 250 -14.98 16.19 14.41
CA GLU A 250 -16.35 16.44 13.96
C GLU A 250 -16.68 15.69 12.66
N ASN A 251 -17.89 15.13 12.59
CA ASN A 251 -18.44 14.56 11.35
C ASN A 251 -19.22 15.63 10.54
N TYR A 252 -19.74 15.27 9.37
CA TYR A 252 -20.44 16.23 8.51
C TYR A 252 -21.71 16.79 9.17
N LEU A 253 -22.43 15.99 9.97
CA LEU A 253 -23.64 16.43 10.65
C LEU A 253 -23.34 17.48 11.72
N ASP A 254 -22.19 17.38 12.38
CA ASP A 254 -21.70 18.39 13.33
C ASP A 254 -21.39 19.70 12.59
N ALA A 255 -20.78 19.63 11.40
CA ALA A 255 -20.57 20.80 10.55
C ALA A 255 -21.89 21.44 10.09
N VAL A 256 -22.94 20.64 9.84
CA VAL A 256 -24.29 21.16 9.57
C VAL A 256 -24.83 21.91 10.80
N ASP A 257 -24.64 21.39 12.00
CA ASP A 257 -25.08 22.03 13.24
C ASP A 257 -24.36 23.36 13.47
N ALA A 258 -23.03 23.37 13.33
CA ALA A 258 -22.20 24.56 13.50
C ALA A 258 -22.57 25.69 12.51
N LEU A 259 -22.98 25.33 11.28
CA LEU A 259 -23.26 26.29 10.21
C LEU A 259 -24.75 26.47 9.91
N ILE A 260 -25.65 25.96 10.74
CA ILE A 260 -27.11 26.00 10.49
C ILE A 260 -27.67 27.43 10.38
N ALA A 261 -26.99 28.41 11.00
CA ALA A 261 -27.32 29.82 10.88
C ALA A 261 -27.23 30.33 9.43
N ARG A 262 -26.40 29.69 8.59
CA ARG A 262 -26.27 29.96 7.16
C ARG A 262 -27.35 29.25 6.31
N GLY A 263 -28.26 28.50 6.94
CA GLY A 263 -29.32 27.73 6.28
C GLY A 263 -29.04 26.22 6.26
N PRO A 264 -30.06 25.39 6.01
CA PRO A 264 -29.89 23.94 5.86
C PRO A 264 -29.13 23.59 4.57
N PRO A 265 -28.54 22.39 4.46
CA PRO A 265 -27.99 21.89 3.20
C PRO A 265 -29.09 21.88 2.12
N GLN A 266 -28.76 22.33 0.91
CA GLN A 266 -29.69 22.32 -0.22
C GLN A 266 -29.58 21.03 -1.03
N ASP A 267 -28.36 20.47 -1.10
CA ASP A 267 -28.08 19.24 -1.83
C ASP A 267 -28.39 18.01 -0.98
N LEU A 268 -29.03 17.03 -1.62
CA LEU A 268 -29.30 15.72 -1.04
C LEU A 268 -28.04 14.85 -0.98
N LEU A 269 -27.05 15.12 -1.86
CA LEU A 269 -25.83 14.32 -1.99
C LEU A 269 -24.62 15.01 -1.37
N LEU A 270 -23.97 14.32 -0.46
CA LEU A 270 -22.62 14.62 0.01
C LEU A 270 -21.63 13.80 -0.83
N ARG A 271 -20.89 14.46 -1.73
CA ARG A 271 -19.87 13.79 -2.55
C ARG A 271 -18.48 13.99 -1.96
N LEU A 272 -17.86 12.87 -1.59
CA LEU A 272 -16.55 12.81 -0.95
C LEU A 272 -15.66 11.80 -1.67
N TRP A 273 -14.37 12.04 -1.82
CA TRP A 273 -13.46 11.03 -2.33
C TRP A 273 -12.05 11.19 -1.79
N PHE A 274 -11.32 10.07 -1.73
CA PHE A 274 -9.88 10.11 -1.50
C PHE A 274 -9.15 10.43 -2.79
N THR A 275 -8.17 11.33 -2.71
CA THR A 275 -7.33 11.75 -3.82
C THR A 275 -5.90 11.97 -3.37
N ALA A 276 -4.98 12.01 -4.33
CA ALA A 276 -3.58 12.24 -4.08
C ALA A 276 -3.34 13.69 -3.64
N VAL A 277 -2.31 13.86 -2.81
CA VAL A 277 -1.66 15.16 -2.56
C VAL A 277 -0.18 15.03 -2.90
N PRO A 278 0.41 16.02 -3.59
CA PRO A 278 1.86 16.05 -3.80
C PRO A 278 2.61 16.01 -2.48
N ARG A 279 3.50 15.03 -2.31
CA ARG A 279 4.46 14.98 -1.21
C ARG A 279 5.55 16.03 -1.40
N SER A 280 6.23 16.40 -0.32
CA SER A 280 7.52 17.11 -0.45
C SER A 280 8.55 16.11 -0.94
N VAL A 281 9.28 16.48 -2.00
CA VAL A 281 10.35 15.65 -2.57
C VAL A 281 11.59 16.51 -2.73
N ARG A 282 12.69 16.03 -2.17
CA ARG A 282 14.03 16.62 -2.34
C ARG A 282 14.95 15.59 -2.97
N SER A 283 15.86 16.03 -3.83
CA SER A 283 16.90 15.17 -4.40
C SER A 283 18.29 15.62 -4.00
N ASP A 284 19.24 14.71 -4.05
CA ASP A 284 20.66 15.03 -4.17
C ASP A 284 20.97 15.79 -5.49
N ASN A 285 22.23 16.18 -5.68
CA ASN A 285 22.63 16.96 -6.87
C ASN A 285 22.45 16.17 -8.17
N ASP A 286 22.78 14.88 -8.13
CA ASP A 286 22.77 13.96 -9.27
C ASP A 286 21.40 13.28 -9.49
N ARG A 287 20.39 13.58 -8.66
CA ARG A 287 19.05 12.97 -8.71
C ARG A 287 19.09 11.44 -8.60
N ARG A 288 20.02 10.92 -7.80
CA ARG A 288 20.15 9.52 -7.45
C ARG A 288 19.49 9.20 -6.12
N VAL A 289 19.34 10.17 -5.21
CA VAL A 289 18.70 9.96 -3.91
C VAL A 289 17.58 10.96 -3.71
N PHE A 290 16.40 10.46 -3.39
CA PHE A 290 15.21 11.26 -3.13
C PHE A 290 14.72 11.08 -1.70
N GLU A 291 14.56 12.17 -0.97
CA GLU A 291 13.85 12.20 0.31
C GLU A 291 12.38 12.57 0.07
N LEU A 292 11.45 11.76 0.57
CA LEU A 292 10.01 11.99 0.51
C LEU A 292 9.47 12.29 1.91
N ALA A 293 8.65 13.34 2.01
CA ALA A 293 8.00 13.72 3.26
C ALA A 293 6.52 14.13 3.03
N GLY A 294 5.71 13.95 4.08
CA GLY A 294 4.28 14.29 4.07
C GLY A 294 3.37 13.15 3.65
N THR A 295 2.07 13.34 3.88
CA THR A 295 1.00 12.38 3.63
C THR A 295 0.52 12.47 2.17
N PRO A 296 0.59 11.38 1.38
CA PRO A 296 0.30 11.41 -0.06
C PRO A 296 -1.20 11.35 -0.41
N ILE A 297 -2.07 11.39 0.59
CA ILE A 297 -3.52 11.20 0.46
C ILE A 297 -4.25 12.31 1.21
N ARG A 298 -5.41 12.71 0.68
CA ARG A 298 -6.38 13.51 1.41
C ARG A 298 -7.80 13.15 1.01
N LEU A 299 -8.75 13.49 1.88
CA LEU A 299 -10.15 13.58 1.54
C LEU A 299 -10.42 14.88 0.77
N SER A 300 -11.34 14.82 -0.18
CA SER A 300 -11.76 15.94 -1.03
C SER A 300 -13.28 15.90 -1.24
N GLY A 301 -13.90 17.08 -1.42
CA GLY A 301 -15.35 17.25 -1.62
C GLY A 301 -15.71 17.76 -3.02
N GLN A 302 -16.99 17.59 -3.41
CA GLN A 302 -17.61 17.85 -4.73
C GLN A 302 -16.99 18.93 -5.62
N ASN A 303 -16.60 20.07 -5.04
CA ASN A 303 -16.19 21.25 -5.79
C ASN A 303 -14.78 21.15 -6.36
N GLU A 304 -13.88 20.36 -5.77
CA GLU A 304 -12.48 20.31 -6.19
C GLU A 304 -12.27 19.47 -7.47
N ARG A 305 -13.08 18.43 -7.71
CA ARG A 305 -12.98 17.60 -8.93
C ARG A 305 -13.63 18.23 -10.16
N ALA A 306 -14.71 19.00 -9.99
CA ALA A 306 -15.28 19.79 -11.09
C ALA A 306 -14.22 20.75 -11.67
N ILE A 307 -13.41 21.34 -10.78
CA ILE A 307 -12.29 22.21 -11.12
C ILE A 307 -11.13 21.42 -11.76
N ALA A 308 -10.74 20.28 -11.17
CA ALA A 308 -9.62 19.46 -11.68
C ALA A 308 -9.92 18.70 -12.98
N GLY A 309 -11.17 18.28 -13.21
CA GLY A 309 -11.63 17.53 -14.39
C GLY A 309 -12.17 18.40 -15.52
N GLY A 310 -12.07 19.73 -15.42
CA GLY A 310 -12.48 20.67 -16.47
C GLY A 310 -13.99 20.82 -16.69
N GLN A 311 -14.84 20.17 -15.89
CA GLN A 311 -16.30 20.34 -15.99
C GLN A 311 -16.77 21.52 -15.14
N ARG A 312 -17.15 22.61 -15.82
CA ARG A 312 -17.83 23.78 -15.22
C ARG A 312 -19.29 23.44 -14.88
N GLY A 313 -19.51 22.52 -13.94
CA GLY A 313 -20.81 22.37 -13.27
C GLY A 313 -21.04 23.53 -12.28
N HIS A 314 -22.29 23.79 -11.92
CA HIS A 314 -22.66 24.81 -10.92
C HIS A 314 -21.90 24.52 -9.61
N LEU A 315 -20.86 25.32 -9.33
CA LEU A 315 -20.02 25.22 -8.13
C LEU A 315 -20.83 25.73 -6.94
N THR A 316 -21.64 24.88 -6.32
CA THR A 316 -22.18 25.17 -4.99
C THR A 316 -21.10 24.85 -3.96
N ASN A 317 -20.26 25.85 -3.64
CA ASN A 317 -19.36 25.77 -2.49
C ASN A 317 -20.16 25.61 -1.20
N ASP A 318 -20.24 24.38 -0.72
CA ASP A 318 -20.89 24.06 0.54
C ASP A 318 -19.88 24.19 1.69
N PRO A 319 -19.93 25.26 2.52
CA PRO A 319 -18.96 25.48 3.58
C PRO A 319 -18.96 24.37 4.65
N ARG A 320 -20.06 23.60 4.75
CA ARG A 320 -20.16 22.42 5.64
C ARG A 320 -19.27 21.28 5.16
N THR A 321 -19.24 21.05 3.84
CA THR A 321 -18.36 20.07 3.22
C THR A 321 -16.90 20.49 3.38
N GLU A 322 -16.58 21.77 3.18
CA GLU A 322 -15.22 22.30 3.37
C GLU A 322 -14.74 22.14 4.82
N MET A 323 -15.59 22.50 5.80
CA MET A 323 -15.30 22.34 7.23
C MET A 323 -15.04 20.88 7.61
N PHE A 324 -15.92 19.95 7.17
CA PHE A 324 -15.75 18.53 7.43
C PHE A 324 -14.47 17.97 6.78
N VAL A 325 -14.20 18.30 5.51
CA VAL A 325 -13.00 17.82 4.81
C VAL A 325 -11.72 18.36 5.47
N ALA A 326 -11.71 19.62 5.89
CA ALA A 326 -10.58 20.22 6.58
C ALA A 326 -10.31 19.50 7.93
N GLY A 327 -11.34 19.31 8.76
CA GLY A 327 -11.22 18.60 10.03
C GLY A 327 -10.78 17.14 9.86
N PHE A 328 -11.38 16.43 8.89
CA PHE A 328 -11.02 15.04 8.59
C PHE A 328 -9.54 14.90 8.18
N ASN A 329 -9.04 15.81 7.35
CA ASN A 329 -7.64 15.81 6.93
C ASN A 329 -6.69 16.23 8.07
N GLN A 330 -7.11 17.16 8.93
CA GLN A 330 -6.33 17.55 10.11
C GLN A 330 -6.16 16.40 11.10
N ASP A 331 -7.21 15.60 11.33
CA ASP A 331 -7.20 14.46 12.23
C ASP A 331 -6.80 13.12 11.58
N TRP A 332 -6.24 13.15 10.36
CA TRP A 332 -5.92 11.96 9.56
C TRP A 332 -5.14 10.89 10.34
N SER A 333 -4.11 11.29 11.10
CA SER A 333 -3.28 10.36 11.87
C SER A 333 -4.08 9.62 12.95
N ARG A 334 -4.99 10.30 13.64
CA ARG A 334 -5.86 9.75 14.68
C ARG A 334 -6.91 8.82 14.07
N ILE A 335 -7.50 9.23 12.95
CA ILE A 335 -8.47 8.43 12.20
C ILE A 335 -7.81 7.12 11.73
N ARG A 336 -6.61 7.20 11.15
CA ARG A 336 -5.81 6.04 10.73
C ARG A 336 -5.46 5.12 11.90
N GLN A 337 -5.05 5.68 13.03
CA GLN A 337 -4.69 4.90 14.22
C GLN A 337 -5.87 4.08 14.74
N GLN A 338 -7.08 4.66 14.73
CA GLN A 338 -8.31 4.00 15.14
C GLN A 338 -8.80 2.98 14.11
N TYR A 339 -8.63 3.27 12.81
CA TYR A 339 -9.14 2.49 11.70
C TYR A 339 -8.03 2.10 10.71
N PRO A 340 -7.42 0.91 10.85
CA PRO A 340 -6.28 0.46 10.03
C PRO A 340 -6.54 0.41 8.52
N ILE A 341 -7.80 0.40 8.09
CA ILE A 341 -8.16 0.47 6.66
C ILE A 341 -7.63 1.75 6.00
N TYR A 342 -7.56 2.87 6.73
CA TYR A 342 -6.98 4.11 6.22
C TYR A 342 -5.46 4.06 6.15
N GLY A 343 -4.81 3.25 6.98
CA GLY A 343 -3.38 2.99 6.87
C GLY A 343 -3.05 2.14 5.66
N ALA A 344 -3.91 1.15 5.37
CA ALA A 344 -3.84 0.38 4.12
C ALA A 344 -4.11 1.24 2.89
N LEU A 345 -5.07 2.17 2.98
CA LEU A 345 -5.32 3.12 1.90
C LEU A 345 -4.13 4.06 1.69
N GLU A 346 -3.57 4.64 2.75
CA GLU A 346 -2.38 5.50 2.68
C GLU A 346 -1.18 4.79 2.04
N SER A 347 -1.00 3.50 2.35
CA SER A 347 0.11 2.72 1.79
C SER A 347 -0.01 2.51 0.28
N ILE A 348 -1.24 2.53 -0.28
CA ILE A 348 -1.45 2.57 -1.74
C ILE A 348 -0.93 3.88 -2.34
N TYR A 349 -1.24 5.04 -1.74
CA TYR A 349 -0.77 6.34 -2.23
C TYR A 349 0.75 6.52 -2.05
N GLN A 350 1.31 5.93 -1.00
CA GLN A 350 2.76 5.86 -0.82
C GLN A 350 3.43 4.99 -1.89
N ALA A 351 2.86 3.81 -2.19
CA ALA A 351 3.30 2.97 -3.29
C ALA A 351 3.21 3.68 -4.65
N ALA A 352 2.13 4.45 -4.88
CA ALA A 352 1.97 5.29 -6.07
C ALA A 352 3.04 6.39 -6.16
N SER A 353 3.44 6.98 -5.03
CA SER A 353 4.55 7.95 -4.98
C SER A 353 5.88 7.32 -5.38
N ILE A 354 6.16 6.12 -4.89
CA ILE A 354 7.38 5.36 -5.23
C ILE A 354 7.37 4.98 -6.70
N ALA A 355 6.24 4.49 -7.21
CA ALA A 355 6.07 4.09 -8.59
C ALA A 355 6.23 5.27 -9.56
N GLU A 356 5.63 6.42 -9.26
CA GLU A 356 5.82 7.64 -10.07
C GLU A 356 7.28 8.10 -10.05
N LEU A 357 7.95 8.00 -8.91
CA LEU A 357 9.33 8.42 -8.78
C LEU A 357 10.26 7.49 -9.58
N ALA A 358 10.01 6.18 -9.51
CA ALA A 358 10.68 5.18 -10.33
C ALA A 358 10.47 5.43 -11.83
N GLU A 359 9.23 5.70 -12.26
CA GLU A 359 8.92 6.00 -13.67
C GLU A 359 9.58 7.31 -14.15
N ARG A 360 9.63 8.36 -13.31
CA ARG A 360 10.19 9.66 -13.71
C ARG A 360 11.72 9.70 -13.77
N TYR A 361 12.39 8.92 -12.93
CA TYR A 361 13.84 9.02 -12.68
C TYR A 361 14.59 7.71 -12.96
N SER A 362 13.95 6.73 -13.58
CA SER A 362 14.63 5.62 -14.23
C SER A 362 15.43 6.14 -15.44
N GLU A 363 16.75 6.25 -15.30
CA GLU A 363 17.63 6.76 -16.37
C GLU A 363 18.28 5.65 -17.21
N SER A 364 18.17 4.39 -16.80
CA SER A 364 18.88 3.26 -17.42
C SER A 364 17.92 2.18 -17.91
N SER A 365 18.29 1.50 -18.99
CA SER A 365 17.56 0.33 -19.49
C SER A 365 17.49 -0.80 -18.44
N THR A 366 18.45 -0.85 -17.52
CA THR A 366 18.46 -1.78 -16.38
C THR A 366 17.32 -1.50 -15.41
N HIS A 367 17.08 -0.25 -15.05
CA HIS A 367 15.95 0.13 -14.19
C HIS A 367 14.61 -0.14 -14.85
N ASP A 368 14.49 0.17 -16.15
CA ASP A 368 13.26 -0.12 -16.90
C ASP A 368 12.98 -1.63 -16.95
N ALA A 369 14.01 -2.46 -17.20
CA ALA A 369 13.90 -3.91 -17.17
C ALA A 369 13.54 -4.45 -15.77
N LEU A 370 14.09 -3.84 -14.71
CA LEU A 370 13.74 -4.17 -13.33
C LEU A 370 12.26 -3.88 -13.06
N ILE A 371 11.79 -2.68 -13.37
CA ILE A 371 10.38 -2.28 -13.18
C ILE A 371 9.46 -3.20 -13.98
N GLU A 372 9.81 -3.48 -15.25
CA GLU A 372 9.06 -4.39 -16.12
C GLU A 372 8.93 -5.79 -15.51
N SER A 373 10.03 -6.35 -15.00
CA SER A 373 10.02 -7.69 -14.39
C SER A 373 9.16 -7.76 -13.14
N LEU A 374 9.11 -6.69 -12.34
CA LEU A 374 8.24 -6.60 -11.17
C LEU A 374 6.76 -6.49 -11.58
N VAL A 375 6.45 -5.68 -12.59
CA VAL A 375 5.07 -5.54 -13.12
C VAL A 375 4.54 -6.86 -13.66
N GLN A 376 5.37 -7.69 -14.30
CA GLN A 376 4.97 -9.00 -14.79
C GLN A 376 4.53 -9.95 -13.66
N TYR A 377 5.15 -9.85 -12.48
CA TYR A 377 4.75 -10.65 -11.31
C TYR A 377 3.33 -10.32 -10.82
N ASP A 378 2.86 -9.08 -11.07
CA ASP A 378 1.49 -8.67 -10.74
C ASP A 378 0.42 -9.41 -11.55
N SER A 379 0.78 -9.97 -12.70
CA SER A 379 -0.15 -10.64 -13.61
C SER A 379 -0.46 -12.08 -13.17
N ASP A 380 0.45 -12.71 -12.40
CA ASP A 380 0.34 -14.09 -11.92
C ASP A 380 -0.26 -14.13 -10.50
N ARG A 381 -1.57 -13.86 -10.37
CA ARG A 381 -2.24 -13.77 -9.05
C ARG A 381 -2.96 -15.08 -8.68
N PRO A 382 -2.53 -15.81 -7.62
CA PRO A 382 -3.19 -17.05 -7.21
C PRO A 382 -4.48 -16.85 -6.38
N TRP A 383 -4.79 -15.62 -5.92
CA TRP A 383 -5.93 -15.35 -5.04
C TRP A 383 -6.83 -14.26 -5.63
N MET A 384 -8.04 -14.64 -6.05
CA MET A 384 -9.09 -13.73 -6.51
C MET A 384 -10.17 -13.60 -5.43
N LEU A 385 -10.49 -12.37 -5.05
CA LEU A 385 -11.63 -12.05 -4.18
C LEU A 385 -12.92 -11.99 -5.00
N THR A 386 -14.08 -12.11 -4.36
CA THR A 386 -15.33 -11.77 -5.05
C THR A 386 -15.45 -10.25 -5.19
N ALA A 387 -15.39 -9.77 -6.43
CA ALA A 387 -15.51 -8.34 -6.74
C ALA A 387 -16.84 -7.76 -6.23
N PRO A 388 -16.83 -6.73 -5.37
CA PRO A 388 -18.05 -6.05 -4.93
C PRO A 388 -18.67 -5.28 -6.11
N ARG A 389 -19.97 -5.50 -6.36
CA ARG A 389 -20.70 -4.84 -7.46
C ARG A 389 -21.74 -3.84 -6.99
N GLN A 390 -22.28 -4.03 -5.78
CA GLN A 390 -23.32 -3.19 -5.20
C GLN A 390 -23.21 -3.15 -3.69
N VAL A 391 -23.64 -2.04 -3.07
CA VAL A 391 -23.73 -1.89 -1.61
C VAL A 391 -25.03 -1.19 -1.23
N GLU A 392 -25.49 -1.43 -0.01
CA GLU A 392 -26.62 -0.69 0.54
C GLU A 392 -26.29 0.80 0.65
N SER A 393 -27.25 1.63 0.25
CA SER A 393 -27.17 3.08 0.38
C SER A 393 -27.07 3.52 1.84
N ILE A 394 -26.21 4.51 2.09
CA ILE A 394 -26.08 5.16 3.40
C ILE A 394 -26.80 6.51 3.33
N ALA A 395 -27.93 6.61 4.03
CA ALA A 395 -28.69 7.85 4.19
C ALA A 395 -28.97 8.11 5.68
N THR A 396 -28.84 9.37 6.08
CA THR A 396 -29.17 9.84 7.42
C THR A 396 -30.13 11.02 7.33
N MET A 397 -31.17 11.00 8.17
CA MET A 397 -31.94 12.20 8.50
C MET A 397 -31.30 12.83 9.73
N HIS A 398 -30.92 14.09 9.62
CA HIS A 398 -30.39 14.86 10.73
C HIS A 398 -31.31 16.04 11.03
N THR A 399 -31.51 16.31 12.32
CA THR A 399 -32.49 17.27 12.81
C THR A 399 -31.79 18.31 13.64
N VAL A 400 -31.91 19.57 13.23
CA VAL A 400 -31.24 20.71 13.86
C VAL A 400 -32.26 21.75 14.28
N ARG A 401 -32.04 22.37 15.44
CA ARG A 401 -32.90 23.44 15.94
C ARG A 401 -32.20 24.79 15.78
N HIS A 402 -32.71 25.63 14.88
CA HIS A 402 -32.28 27.02 14.75
C HIS A 402 -33.50 27.90 14.49
N GLY A 403 -34.05 28.47 15.57
CA GLY A 403 -35.40 29.02 15.61
C GLY A 403 -36.45 27.91 15.58
N LYS A 404 -36.84 27.47 14.39
CA LYS A 404 -37.72 26.30 14.17
C LYS A 404 -36.88 25.03 13.98
N GLN A 405 -37.48 23.86 14.23
CA GLN A 405 -36.86 22.58 13.88
C GLN A 405 -36.73 22.48 12.36
N LYS A 406 -35.54 22.10 11.90
CA LYS A 406 -35.22 21.86 10.49
C LYS A 406 -34.75 20.42 10.35
N HIS A 407 -35.30 19.72 9.38
CA HIS A 407 -34.90 18.36 9.03
C HIS A 407 -34.19 18.40 7.68
N HIS A 408 -33.09 17.68 7.57
CA HIS A 408 -32.38 17.50 6.32
C HIS A 408 -31.97 16.05 6.17
N ILE A 409 -31.97 15.57 4.93
CA ILE A 409 -31.58 14.23 4.59
C ILE A 409 -30.32 14.34 3.76
N VAL A 410 -29.33 13.52 4.10
CA VAL A 410 -28.05 13.48 3.41
C VAL A 410 -27.79 12.06 2.98
N ILE A 411 -27.40 11.92 1.73
CA ILE A 411 -26.99 10.69 1.08
C ILE A 411 -25.52 10.84 0.73
N ALA A 412 -24.68 9.89 1.14
CA ALA A 412 -23.27 9.92 0.80
C ALA A 412 -23.01 9.22 -0.56
N SER A 413 -22.19 9.85 -1.39
CA SER A 413 -21.66 9.33 -2.67
C SER A 413 -20.18 9.64 -2.74
N GLY A 414 -19.42 8.93 -3.57
CA GLY A 414 -17.97 9.09 -3.49
C GLY A 414 -17.14 8.00 -4.12
N GLY A 415 -15.84 8.03 -3.80
CA GLY A 415 -14.91 7.02 -4.28
C GLY A 415 -13.48 7.22 -3.80
N VAL A 416 -12.60 6.48 -4.46
CA VAL A 416 -11.15 6.62 -4.34
C VAL A 416 -10.60 6.86 -5.73
N SER A 417 -9.67 7.80 -5.86
CA SER A 417 -8.93 8.04 -7.09
C SER A 417 -7.45 8.12 -6.78
N VAL A 418 -6.67 7.25 -7.40
CA VAL A 418 -5.21 7.22 -7.33
C VAL A 418 -4.67 7.58 -8.70
N ASP A 419 -3.91 8.67 -8.73
CA ASP A 419 -3.13 9.09 -9.89
C ASP A 419 -1.69 9.28 -9.40
N ALA A 420 -0.81 8.36 -9.81
CA ALA A 420 0.59 8.34 -9.39
C ALA A 420 1.27 9.70 -9.68
N LYS A 421 0.95 10.32 -10.82
CA LYS A 421 1.50 11.61 -11.21
C LYS A 421 1.18 12.75 -10.25
N GLN A 422 0.01 12.70 -9.62
CA GLN A 422 -0.46 13.71 -8.67
C GLN A 422 0.14 13.54 -7.27
N THR A 423 0.83 12.44 -6.99
CA THR A 423 1.48 12.20 -5.69
C THR A 423 2.82 12.91 -5.53
N LEU A 424 3.43 13.36 -6.65
CA LEU A 424 4.71 14.06 -6.65
C LEU A 424 4.57 15.49 -7.20
N PRO A 425 5.38 16.44 -6.72
CA PRO A 425 5.40 17.79 -7.26
C PRO A 425 5.94 17.79 -8.69
N THR A 426 5.64 18.82 -9.46
CA THR A 426 6.17 18.97 -10.83
C THR A 426 7.68 19.22 -10.84
N GLN A 427 8.19 19.90 -9.81
CA GLN A 427 9.61 20.17 -9.63
C GLN A 427 10.09 19.58 -8.31
N VAL A 428 11.26 18.94 -8.35
CA VAL A 428 11.95 18.40 -7.18
C VAL A 428 13.05 19.37 -6.78
N GLU A 429 13.07 19.74 -5.50
CA GLU A 429 14.09 20.65 -4.95
C GLU A 429 15.41 19.89 -4.75
N ARG A 430 16.54 20.51 -5.09
CA ARG A 430 17.86 19.94 -4.81
C ARG A 430 18.31 20.28 -3.40
N TYR A 431 18.92 19.32 -2.72
CA TYR A 431 19.40 19.43 -1.36
C TYR A 431 20.71 18.63 -1.19
N ALA A 432 21.84 19.32 -1.34
CA ALA A 432 23.18 18.70 -1.44
C ALA A 432 23.60 17.82 -0.24
N THR A 433 22.98 17.98 0.94
CA THR A 433 23.31 17.10 2.08
C THR A 433 22.89 15.65 1.81
N LEU A 434 22.01 15.39 0.85
CA LEU A 434 21.63 14.05 0.41
C LEU A 434 22.73 13.33 -0.38
N ASP A 435 23.76 14.03 -0.86
CA ASP A 435 24.91 13.42 -1.57
C ASP A 435 25.65 12.39 -0.67
N SER A 436 25.62 12.60 0.65
CA SER A 436 26.18 11.65 1.64
C SER A 436 25.45 10.30 1.68
N LEU A 437 24.14 10.29 1.39
CA LEU A 437 23.35 9.06 1.30
C LEU A 437 23.63 8.32 -0.02
N ALA A 438 23.88 9.05 -1.11
CA ALA A 438 24.28 8.44 -2.38
C ALA A 438 25.61 7.69 -2.23
N SER A 439 26.54 8.25 -1.45
CA SER A 439 27.84 7.65 -1.13
C SER A 439 27.77 6.46 -0.16
N ALA A 440 26.62 6.24 0.52
CA ALA A 440 26.43 5.18 1.50
C ALA A 440 26.12 3.80 0.89
N GLU A 441 26.33 3.60 -0.42
CA GLU A 441 26.25 2.29 -1.09
C GLU A 441 27.11 1.20 -0.41
N VAL A 442 28.17 1.61 0.31
CA VAL A 442 29.16 0.77 0.98
C VAL A 442 28.57 -0.20 2.04
N GLN A 443 27.34 0.00 2.51
CA GLN A 443 26.72 -0.86 3.54
C GLN A 443 25.67 -1.86 3.02
N ARG A 444 25.57 -2.08 1.69
CA ARG A 444 24.71 -3.15 1.14
C ARG A 444 25.30 -4.52 1.51
N PRO A 445 24.52 -5.50 2.01
CA PRO A 445 25.05 -6.82 2.33
C PRO A 445 25.65 -7.49 1.08
N ASN A 446 26.80 -8.14 1.22
CA ASN A 446 27.43 -8.89 0.12
C ASN A 446 26.54 -10.04 -0.38
N LEU A 447 25.74 -10.65 0.51
CA LEU A 447 24.85 -11.75 0.16
C LEU A 447 23.70 -11.28 -0.75
N VAL A 448 23.72 -11.72 -2.01
CA VAL A 448 22.73 -11.33 -3.04
C VAL A 448 21.31 -11.79 -2.67
N GLN A 449 21.17 -12.94 -2.02
CA GLN A 449 19.88 -13.49 -1.57
C GLN A 449 19.23 -12.64 -0.47
N ARG A 450 19.98 -11.73 0.16
CA ARG A 450 19.47 -10.83 1.19
C ARG A 450 18.95 -9.55 0.54
N TRP A 451 17.63 -9.50 0.35
CA TRP A 451 16.91 -8.42 -0.31
C TRP A 451 16.57 -7.22 0.58
N TRP A 452 16.72 -7.34 1.90
CA TRP A 452 16.57 -6.25 2.87
C TRP A 452 17.59 -6.31 4.01
N TRP A 453 17.86 -5.16 4.63
CA TRP A 453 18.77 -5.04 5.77
C TRP A 453 18.41 -3.83 6.63
N ASP A 454 18.94 -3.83 7.86
CA ASP A 454 18.83 -2.72 8.81
C ASP A 454 20.19 -2.00 8.89
N ARG A 455 20.17 -0.69 9.10
CA ARG A 455 21.33 0.18 9.32
C ARG A 455 21.19 0.94 10.62
#